data_AF-K2F8N1-F1
#
_entry.id   AF-K2F8N1-F1
#
_cell.length_a   1.000
_cell.length_b   1.000
_cell.length_c   1.000
_cell.angle_alpha   90.00
_cell.angle_beta   90.00
_cell.angle_gamma   90.00
#
_symmetry.space_group_name_H-M   'P 1'
#
loop_
_entity.id
_entity.type
_entity.pdbx_description
1 polymer ?
#
loop_
_entity_poly.entity_id
_entity_poly.type
_entity_poly.pdbx_seq_one_letter_code
_entity_poly.pdbx_strand_id
1 'polypeptide(L)'
;MNKFSWSVSFKWNKVSGKDLPFDSLKNIDSDWNTVLFCLWRTEFHTSEEIVEFIRSRINSLMIGFDISINTEDKIELLTEKIWDSKIYVLERYEWVDFDEVVASEKNKQNVVSIREAENDENWKRVIKVDRVL
;
A
#
# COMPACT_ATOMS: atom_id res chain seq x y z
N MET A 1 0.33 18.95 1.15
CA MET A 1 -0.44 17.69 1.09
C MET A 1 0.51 16.55 1.37
N ASN A 2 0.14 15.69 2.31
CA ASN A 2 0.89 14.50 2.66
C ASN A 2 0.75 13.45 1.56
N LYS A 3 1.60 12.44 1.56
CA LYS A 3 1.60 11.38 0.55
C LYS A 3 1.62 10.04 1.25
N PHE A 4 0.85 9.09 0.74
CA PHE A 4 0.77 7.75 1.29
C PHE A 4 0.73 6.69 0.20
N SER A 5 1.12 5.48 0.57
CA SER A 5 0.90 4.28 -0.21
C SER A 5 0.27 3.21 0.68
N TRP A 6 -0.62 2.42 0.10
CA TRP A 6 -1.35 1.42 0.86
C TRP A 6 -1.71 0.19 0.01
N SER A 7 -1.91 -0.91 0.72
CA SER A 7 -2.51 -2.13 0.23
C SER A 7 -3.60 -2.59 1.21
N VAL A 8 -4.83 -2.77 0.76
CA VAL A 8 -5.92 -3.26 1.63
C VAL A 8 -6.67 -4.39 0.98
N SER A 9 -6.85 -5.43 1.78
CA SER A 9 -7.54 -6.65 1.41
C SER A 9 -8.94 -6.65 1.99
N PHE A 10 -9.92 -6.87 1.13
CA PHE A 10 -11.33 -6.99 1.48
C PHE A 10 -11.83 -8.38 1.14
N LYS A 11 -12.59 -8.97 2.06
CA LYS A 11 -13.23 -10.26 1.86
C LYS A 11 -14.27 -10.15 0.74
N TRP A 12 -14.18 -11.08 -0.21
CA TRP A 12 -15.05 -11.18 -1.38
C TRP A 12 -14.85 -10.06 -2.41
N ASN A 13 -14.91 -10.43 -3.69
CA ASN A 13 -14.66 -9.57 -4.85
C ASN A 13 -15.76 -8.50 -5.11
N LYS A 14 -16.21 -7.79 -4.06
CA LYS A 14 -17.30 -6.80 -4.12
C LYS A 14 -16.83 -5.36 -4.08
N VAL A 15 -15.57 -5.13 -3.70
CA VAL A 15 -14.98 -3.79 -3.65
C VAL A 15 -14.33 -3.46 -5.00
N SER A 16 -14.52 -2.22 -5.45
CA SER A 16 -13.89 -1.62 -6.62
C SER A 16 -13.07 -0.40 -6.23
N GLY A 17 -12.09 -0.04 -7.04
CA GLY A 17 -11.32 1.19 -6.82
C GLY A 17 -12.15 2.48 -6.88
N LYS A 18 -13.36 2.42 -7.43
CA LYS A 18 -14.30 3.55 -7.52
C LYS A 18 -15.07 3.81 -6.22
N ASP A 19 -15.05 2.87 -5.28
CA ASP A 19 -15.72 3.03 -4.00
C ASP A 19 -14.99 4.02 -3.07
N LEU A 20 -13.73 4.31 -3.40
CA LEU A 20 -12.89 5.29 -2.74
C LEU A 20 -12.62 6.47 -3.67
N PRO A 21 -12.36 7.68 -3.11
CA PRO A 21 -11.97 8.85 -3.91
C PRO A 21 -10.53 8.76 -4.41
N PHE A 22 -9.83 7.65 -4.15
CA PHE A 22 -8.44 7.46 -4.50
C PHE A 22 -8.34 6.62 -5.76
N ASP A 23 -7.48 7.03 -6.68
CA ASP A 23 -7.12 6.19 -7.80
C ASP A 23 -6.36 4.95 -7.30
N SER A 24 -6.87 3.77 -7.63
CA SER A 24 -6.41 2.50 -7.06
C SER A 24 -6.42 1.36 -8.07
N LEU A 25 -5.39 0.52 -7.96
CA LEU A 25 -5.24 -0.70 -8.73
C LEU A 25 -5.89 -1.85 -7.98
N LYS A 26 -6.75 -2.59 -8.69
CA LYS A 26 -7.44 -3.76 -8.14
C LYS A 26 -6.76 -5.05 -8.59
N ASN A 27 -6.32 -5.85 -7.63
CA ASN A 27 -6.00 -7.26 -7.84
C ASN A 27 -7.06 -8.15 -7.16
N ILE A 28 -7.17 -9.38 -7.65
CA ILE A 28 -7.98 -10.44 -7.04
C ILE A 28 -7.01 -11.55 -6.65
N ASP A 29 -7.04 -11.98 -5.39
CA ASP A 29 -6.22 -13.10 -4.92
C ASP A 29 -6.86 -14.47 -5.25
N SER A 30 -6.19 -15.57 -4.90
CA SER A 30 -6.67 -16.93 -5.16
C SER A 30 -7.97 -17.28 -4.42
N ASP A 31 -8.26 -16.60 -3.32
CA ASP A 31 -9.43 -16.82 -2.47
C ASP A 31 -10.60 -15.88 -2.83
N TRP A 32 -10.52 -15.21 -3.99
CA TRP A 32 -11.50 -14.22 -4.44
C TRP A 32 -11.64 -13.01 -3.53
N ASN A 33 -10.62 -12.69 -2.73
CA ASN A 33 -10.55 -11.41 -2.03
C ASN A 33 -10.08 -10.32 -2.99
N THR A 34 -10.61 -9.12 -2.79
CA THR A 34 -10.13 -7.94 -3.50
C THR A 34 -8.95 -7.35 -2.73
N VAL A 35 -7.83 -7.14 -3.40
CA VAL A 35 -6.76 -6.30 -2.87
C VAL A 35 -6.72 -5.00 -3.67
N LEU A 36 -6.88 -3.87 -2.98
CA LEU A 36 -6.71 -2.54 -3.55
C LEU A 36 -5.34 -2.00 -3.18
N PHE A 37 -4.63 -1.48 -4.17
CA PHE A 37 -3.37 -0.78 -4.01
C PHE A 37 -3.54 0.66 -4.42
N CYS A 38 -3.03 1.59 -3.62
CA CYS A 38 -3.05 2.97 -4.04
C CYS A 38 -1.84 3.78 -3.57
N LEU A 39 -1.59 4.84 -4.31
CA LEU A 39 -0.57 5.83 -4.11
C LEU A 39 -1.22 7.20 -4.34
N TRP A 40 -1.28 8.04 -3.31
CA TRP A 40 -2.08 9.25 -3.41
C TRP A 40 -1.60 10.38 -2.50
N ARG A 41 -2.10 11.58 -2.77
CA ARG A 41 -1.89 12.78 -1.93
C ARG A 41 -3.08 13.00 -1.02
N THR A 42 -2.86 13.25 0.25
CA THR A 42 -3.90 13.35 1.26
C THR A 42 -3.74 14.57 2.17
N GLU A 43 -4.83 14.94 2.83
CA GLU A 43 -4.86 15.90 3.95
C GLU A 43 -4.73 15.19 5.31
N PHE A 44 -4.88 13.86 5.34
CA PHE A 44 -4.62 13.04 6.54
C PHE A 44 -3.16 13.13 6.97
N HIS A 45 -2.91 13.06 8.27
CA HIS A 45 -1.60 13.17 8.91
C HIS A 45 -1.06 11.84 9.43
N THR A 46 -1.91 10.84 9.60
CA THR A 46 -1.51 9.51 10.10
C THR A 46 -2.07 8.39 9.24
N SER A 47 -1.42 7.23 9.30
CA SER A 47 -1.92 6.01 8.69
C SER A 47 -3.27 5.60 9.30
N GLU A 48 -3.47 5.78 10.60
CA GLU A 48 -4.73 5.47 11.29
C GLU A 48 -5.91 6.29 10.75
N GLU A 49 -5.75 7.60 10.51
CA GLU A 49 -6.81 8.43 9.92
C GLU A 49 -7.26 7.90 8.54
N ILE A 50 -6.31 7.39 7.75
CA ILE A 50 -6.59 6.78 6.44
C ILE A 50 -7.37 5.46 6.64
N VAL A 51 -6.96 4.62 7.59
CA VAL A 51 -7.65 3.36 7.92
C VAL A 51 -9.10 3.62 8.36
N GLU A 52 -9.30 4.56 9.27
CA GLU A 52 -10.63 4.95 9.75
C GLU A 52 -11.51 5.47 8.60
N PHE A 53 -10.95 6.30 7.71
CA PHE A 53 -11.63 6.77 6.53
C PHE A 53 -12.10 5.61 5.64
N ILE A 54 -11.22 4.66 5.33
CA ILE A 54 -11.53 3.49 4.49
C ILE A 54 -12.64 2.65 5.14
N ARG A 55 -12.53 2.37 6.45
CA ARG A 55 -13.54 1.62 7.22
C ARG A 55 -14.90 2.30 7.20
N SER A 56 -14.93 3.64 7.28
CA SER A 56 -16.17 4.41 7.21
C SER A 56 -16.83 4.41 5.83
N ARG A 57 -16.04 4.19 4.77
CA ARG A 57 -16.49 4.32 3.38
C ARG A 57 -16.88 3.00 2.74
N ILE A 58 -16.18 1.91 3.07
CA ILE A 58 -16.38 0.60 2.45
C ILE A 58 -17.15 -0.32 3.41
N ASN A 59 -18.37 -0.69 3.01
CA ASN A 59 -19.19 -1.68 3.71
C ASN A 59 -18.83 -3.12 3.29
N SER A 60 -17.56 -3.48 3.45
CA SER A 60 -17.03 -4.84 3.22
C SER A 60 -16.02 -5.16 4.31
N LEU A 61 -15.92 -6.44 4.67
CA LEU A 61 -15.00 -6.86 5.73
C LEU A 61 -13.56 -6.67 5.27
N MET A 62 -12.88 -5.68 5.85
CA MET A 62 -11.43 -5.51 5.71
C MET A 62 -10.73 -6.61 6.51
N ILE A 63 -9.94 -7.43 5.83
CA ILE A 63 -9.27 -8.61 6.41
C ILE A 63 -7.77 -8.41 6.59
N GLY A 64 -7.21 -7.35 6.02
CA GLY A 64 -5.82 -6.96 6.20
C GLY A 64 -5.54 -5.63 5.53
N PHE A 65 -4.61 -4.87 6.09
CA PHE A 65 -4.18 -3.60 5.54
C PHE A 65 -2.71 -3.34 5.84
N ASP A 66 -2.07 -2.56 4.98
CA ASP A 66 -0.79 -1.94 5.25
C ASP A 66 -0.81 -0.56 4.65
N ILE A 67 -0.62 0.45 5.49
CA ILE A 67 -0.70 1.85 5.09
C ILE A 67 0.52 2.56 5.66
N SER A 68 1.21 3.31 4.83
CA SER A 68 2.36 4.11 5.27
C SER A 68 2.24 5.51 4.67
N ILE A 69 2.45 6.52 5.50
CA ILE A 69 2.35 7.94 5.14
C ILE A 69 3.68 8.63 5.42
N ASN A 70 4.04 9.61 4.59
CA ASN A 70 5.34 10.28 4.67
C ASN A 70 5.55 11.10 5.94
N THR A 71 4.49 11.42 6.67
CA THR A 71 4.55 12.09 7.98
C THR A 71 5.00 11.16 9.12
N GLU A 72 5.06 9.86 8.87
CA GLU A 72 5.51 8.84 9.84
C GLU A 72 6.92 8.31 9.54
N ASP A 73 7.64 8.92 8.57
CA ASP A 73 9.00 8.53 8.15
C ASP A 73 9.15 7.04 7.78
N LYS A 74 8.05 6.43 7.31
CA LYS A 74 7.94 4.99 7.00
C LYS A 74 7.83 4.68 5.51
N ILE A 75 8.10 5.65 4.64
CA ILE A 75 7.82 5.49 3.21
C ILE A 75 8.70 6.37 2.32
N GLU A 76 9.14 5.77 1.22
CA GLU A 76 9.77 6.43 0.09
C GLU A 76 8.89 6.23 -1.16
N LEU A 77 8.49 7.33 -1.79
CA LEU A 77 7.62 7.31 -2.97
C LEU A 77 8.39 7.71 -4.22
N LEU A 78 8.47 6.78 -5.18
CA LEU A 78 9.27 6.95 -6.39
C LEU A 78 8.45 7.44 -7.59
N THR A 79 7.13 7.41 -7.47
CA THR A 79 6.19 8.01 -8.42
C THR A 79 5.07 8.71 -7.67
N GLU A 80 4.22 9.43 -8.39
CA GLU A 80 2.99 10.03 -7.87
C GLU A 80 1.73 9.49 -8.56
N LYS A 81 1.90 8.57 -9.50
CA LYS A 81 0.81 7.97 -10.28
C LYS A 81 0.95 6.47 -10.32
N ILE A 82 -0.19 5.81 -10.19
CA ILE A 82 -0.36 4.44 -10.62
C ILE A 82 -0.66 4.48 -12.11
N TRP A 83 0.04 3.68 -12.90
CA TRP A 83 -0.23 3.58 -14.33
C TRP A 83 -1.38 2.60 -14.55
N ASP A 84 -2.44 3.08 -15.21
CA ASP A 84 -3.54 2.24 -15.68
C ASP A 84 -2.99 1.01 -16.42
N SER A 85 -3.62 -0.15 -16.23
CA SER A 85 -3.30 -1.45 -16.88
C SER A 85 -2.06 -2.22 -16.41
N LYS A 86 -1.37 -1.81 -15.34
CA LYS A 86 -0.23 -2.58 -14.82
C LYS A 86 -0.63 -3.68 -13.83
N ILE A 87 0.25 -4.65 -13.61
CA ILE A 87 0.08 -5.66 -12.55
C ILE A 87 0.85 -5.18 -11.32
N TYR A 88 0.17 -5.01 -10.20
CA TYR A 88 0.84 -4.72 -8.93
C TYR A 88 1.45 -6.00 -8.35
N VAL A 89 2.72 -5.93 -7.97
CA VAL A 89 3.46 -7.00 -7.30
C VAL A 89 4.04 -6.45 -6.01
N LEU A 90 3.78 -7.15 -4.91
CA LEU A 90 4.30 -6.83 -3.59
C LEU A 90 5.48 -7.74 -3.26
N GLU A 91 6.67 -7.17 -3.14
CA GLU A 91 7.80 -7.88 -2.55
C GLU A 91 7.92 -7.53 -1.06
N ARG A 92 8.37 -8.49 -0.27
CA ARG A 92 8.53 -8.36 1.19
C ARG A 92 9.97 -8.66 1.57
N TYR A 93 10.55 -7.77 2.36
CA TYR A 93 11.87 -7.93 2.95
C TYR A 93 11.72 -7.97 4.47
N GLU A 94 12.26 -9.01 5.10
CA GLU A 94 12.27 -9.20 6.55
C GLU A 94 13.70 -9.06 7.08
N TRP A 95 13.85 -8.60 8.33
CA TRP A 95 15.16 -8.51 9.02
C TRP A 95 16.20 -7.63 8.33
N VAL A 96 15.76 -6.58 7.64
CA VAL A 96 16.61 -5.64 6.93
C VAL A 96 16.27 -4.20 7.31
N ASP A 97 17.24 -3.30 7.16
CA ASP A 97 17.03 -1.88 7.41
C ASP A 97 16.31 -1.18 6.24
N PHE A 98 15.53 -0.15 6.57
CA PHE A 98 14.77 0.61 5.58
C PHE A 98 15.68 1.32 4.57
N ASP A 99 16.75 1.95 5.05
CA ASP A 99 17.66 2.69 4.17
C ASP A 99 18.43 1.75 3.24
N GLU A 100 18.72 0.52 3.70
CA GLU A 100 19.35 -0.52 2.88
C GLU A 100 18.42 -0.98 1.73
N VAL A 101 17.14 -1.20 2.01
CA VAL A 101 16.16 -1.54 0.98
C VAL A 101 15.96 -0.36 0.02
N VAL A 102 15.85 0.87 0.54
CA VAL A 102 15.76 2.07 -0.29
C VAL A 102 16.97 2.21 -1.21
N ALA A 103 18.19 2.02 -0.70
CA ALA A 103 19.41 2.13 -1.49
C ALA A 103 19.48 1.10 -2.63
N SER A 104 19.00 -0.12 -2.39
CA SER A 104 19.04 -1.23 -3.37
C SER A 104 17.90 -1.18 -4.40
N GLU A 105 16.74 -0.65 -4.03
CA GLU A 105 15.52 -0.74 -4.85
C GLU A 105 15.18 0.56 -5.60
N LYS A 106 15.50 1.73 -5.07
CA LYS A 106 14.97 3.02 -5.57
C LYS A 106 15.27 3.37 -7.02
N ASN A 107 16.30 2.77 -7.61
CA ASN A 107 16.71 3.04 -8.99
C ASN A 107 16.11 2.07 -10.01
N LYS A 108 15.31 1.08 -9.57
CA LYS A 108 14.69 0.11 -10.45
C LYS A 108 13.42 0.69 -11.08
N GLN A 109 13.30 0.59 -12.40
CA GLN A 109 12.23 1.25 -13.18
C GLN A 109 10.80 0.82 -12.82
N ASN A 110 10.63 -0.36 -12.21
CA ASN A 110 9.33 -0.92 -11.88
C ASN A 110 8.91 -0.70 -10.42
N VAL A 111 9.73 -0.06 -9.59
CA VAL A 111 9.40 0.22 -8.18
C VAL A 111 8.64 1.54 -8.10
N VAL A 112 7.52 1.54 -7.38
CA VAL A 112 6.66 2.74 -7.22
C VAL A 112 6.68 3.29 -5.81
N SER A 113 6.81 2.43 -4.80
CA SER A 113 6.97 2.83 -3.41
C SER A 113 7.75 1.77 -2.64
N ILE A 114 8.44 2.22 -1.59
CA ILE A 114 9.13 1.39 -0.60
C ILE A 114 8.60 1.84 0.74
N ARG A 115 8.07 0.93 1.54
CA ARG A 115 7.34 1.31 2.75
C ARG A 115 7.44 0.29 3.86
N GLU A 116 7.51 0.76 5.09
CA GLU A 116 7.42 -0.09 6.27
C GLU A 116 5.96 -0.51 6.48
N ALA A 117 5.75 -1.81 6.58
CA ALA A 117 4.47 -2.42 6.91
C ALA A 117 4.28 -2.50 8.43
N GLU A 118 3.05 -2.79 8.87
CA GLU A 118 2.87 -3.23 10.26
C GLU A 118 3.70 -4.48 10.52
N ASN A 119 4.20 -4.61 11.76
CA ASN A 119 5.00 -5.76 12.15
C ASN A 119 4.22 -7.06 11.91
N ASP A 120 4.93 -8.11 11.48
CA ASP A 120 4.32 -9.43 11.38
C ASP A 120 3.94 -9.99 12.77
N GLU A 121 3.31 -11.17 12.79
CA GLU A 121 2.95 -11.88 14.03
C GLU A 121 4.14 -12.12 14.98
N ASN A 122 5.38 -11.96 14.50
CA ASN A 122 6.61 -12.13 15.26
C ASN A 122 7.30 -10.81 15.62
N TRP A 123 6.60 -9.67 15.52
CA TRP A 123 7.14 -8.34 15.79
C TRP A 123 8.31 -7.93 14.89
N LYS A 124 8.45 -8.57 13.72
CA LYS A 124 9.52 -8.26 12.79
C LYS A 124 9.13 -7.05 11.96
N ARG A 125 10.09 -6.13 11.78
CA ARG A 125 10.00 -5.07 10.78
C ARG A 125 9.92 -5.70 9.40
N VAL A 126 8.87 -5.36 8.66
CA VAL A 126 8.67 -5.80 7.28
C VAL A 126 8.71 -4.58 6.38
N ILE A 127 9.55 -4.63 5.35
CA ILE A 127 9.59 -3.60 4.31
C ILE A 127 8.93 -4.15 3.06
N LYS A 128 8.00 -3.38 2.52
CA LYS A 128 7.24 -3.68 1.31
C LYS A 128 7.78 -2.85 0.17
N VAL A 129 8.09 -3.53 -0.92
CA VAL A 129 8.51 -2.90 -2.18
C VAL A 129 7.40 -3.13 -3.19
N ASP A 130 6.72 -2.04 -3.50
CA ASP A 130 5.58 -2.03 -4.39
C ASP A 130 6.08 -1.89 -5.81
N ARG A 131 5.75 -2.86 -6.66
CA ARG A 131 6.14 -2.88 -8.07
C ARG A 131 4.93 -2.86 -8.98
N VAL A 132 5.14 -2.35 -10.19
CA VAL A 132 4.17 -2.41 -11.27
C VAL A 132 4.82 -2.95 -12.54
N LEU A 133 4.24 -4.02 -13.09
CA LEU A 133 4.66 -4.67 -14.33
C LEU A 133 3.77 -4.28 -15.51
#